data_AF-A0A7C5DCM4-F1
#
_entry.id   AF-A0A7C5DCM4-F1
#
_cell.length_a   1.000
_cell.length_b   1.000
_cell.length_c   1.000
_cell.angle_alpha   90.00
_cell.angle_beta   90.00
_cell.angle_gamma   90.00
#
_symmetry.space_group_name_H-M   'P 1'
#
loop_
_entity.id
_entity.type
_entity.pdbx_description
1 polymer ?
#
loop_
_entity_poly.entity_id
_entity_poly.type
_entity_poly.pdbx_seq_one_letter_code
_entity_poly.pdbx_strand_id
1 'polypeptide(L)'
;MAKNRKLNVDGSEITVVANNEQDYISLTDMVRNIENGLALIEKWLRNKNTIEFLGIWEQMYNPDFNSPEFEGIKNEAGLNRFVLSVKQWTEKTNSIGVIAKAGRYGGTYAHKDIAFEFASWISPQFKLYLIKEFQRLKDEELKQLGWDIRRNLTKINYRIHTDAMREHLI
;
A
#
# COMPACT_ATOMS: atom_id res chain seq x y z
N MET A 1 17.73 -1.19 -1.53
CA MET A 1 16.36 -1.57 -1.99
C MET A 1 15.65 -2.23 -0.82
N ALA A 2 14.52 -1.69 -0.37
CA ALA A 2 13.78 -2.28 0.75
C ALA A 2 13.31 -3.69 0.38
N LYS A 3 13.45 -4.64 1.32
CA LYS A 3 13.01 -6.02 1.17
C LYS A 3 11.49 -6.02 0.95
N ASN A 4 11.02 -6.63 -0.15
CA ASN A 4 9.58 -6.80 -0.37
C ASN A 4 9.01 -7.65 0.77
N ARG A 5 8.05 -7.07 1.49
CA ARG A 5 7.32 -7.76 2.57
C ARG A 5 6.17 -8.53 1.96
N LYS A 6 5.74 -9.61 2.61
CA LYS A 6 4.70 -10.51 2.08
C LYS A 6 3.67 -10.79 3.16
N LEU A 7 2.40 -10.78 2.77
CA LEU A 7 1.25 -11.21 3.56
C LEU A 7 0.79 -12.56 3.02
N ASN A 8 0.24 -13.42 3.88
CA ASN A 8 -0.40 -14.66 3.46
C ASN A 8 -1.89 -14.60 3.79
N VAL A 9 -2.69 -14.18 2.82
CA VAL A 9 -4.13 -13.94 2.99
C VAL A 9 -4.87 -15.09 2.33
N ASP A 10 -5.44 -15.97 3.15
CA ASP A 10 -6.23 -17.13 2.68
C ASP A 10 -5.49 -17.99 1.64
N GLY A 11 -4.21 -18.29 1.93
CA GLY A 11 -3.33 -19.06 1.03
C GLY A 11 -2.77 -18.27 -0.16
N SER A 12 -3.10 -16.97 -0.29
CA SER A 12 -2.58 -16.09 -1.34
C SER A 12 -1.44 -15.23 -0.80
N GLU A 13 -0.29 -15.30 -1.46
CA GLU A 13 0.87 -14.49 -1.13
C GLU A 13 0.77 -13.11 -1.76
N ILE A 14 0.70 -12.06 -0.92
CA ILE A 14 0.49 -10.68 -1.35
C ILE A 14 1.68 -9.82 -0.98
N THR A 15 2.26 -9.17 -1.98
CA THR A 15 3.41 -8.29 -1.83
C THR A 15 3.02 -6.94 -1.23
N VAL A 16 3.81 -6.49 -0.25
CA VAL A 16 3.76 -5.15 0.34
C VAL A 16 5.08 -4.44 0.08
N VAL A 17 5.01 -3.28 -0.54
CA VAL A 17 6.16 -2.42 -0.86
C VAL A 17 6.06 -1.12 -0.07
N ALA A 18 7.18 -0.64 0.45
CA ALA A 18 7.26 0.71 1.02
C ALA A 18 7.50 1.71 -0.11
N ASN A 19 6.72 2.79 -0.14
CA ASN A 19 6.92 3.91 -1.04
C ASN A 19 6.65 5.21 -0.28
N ASN A 20 7.65 6.10 -0.18
CA ASN A 20 7.59 7.36 0.58
C ASN A 20 7.00 7.18 1.99
N GLU A 21 7.55 6.26 2.77
CA GLU A 21 7.12 5.92 4.15
C GLU A 21 5.71 5.33 4.29
N GLN A 22 4.97 5.17 3.19
CA GLN A 22 3.66 4.52 3.17
C GLN A 22 3.76 3.10 2.62
N ASP A 23 2.82 2.25 3.04
CA ASP A 23 2.72 0.89 2.55
C ASP A 23 1.76 0.81 1.36
N TYR A 24 2.24 0.16 0.30
CA TYR A 24 1.45 -0.17 -0.87
C TYR A 24 1.35 -1.68 -0.99
N ILE A 25 0.14 -2.15 -1.27
CA ILE A 25 -0.20 -3.57 -1.34
C ILE A 25 -0.54 -3.93 -2.79
N SER A 26 -0.02 -5.06 -3.27
CA SER A 26 -0.26 -5.54 -4.64
C SER A 26 -1.72 -5.97 -4.82
N LEU A 27 -2.50 -5.20 -5.59
CA LEU A 27 -3.86 -5.57 -5.99
C LEU A 27 -3.82 -6.76 -6.97
N THR A 28 -2.78 -6.83 -7.80
CA THR A 28 -2.55 -7.93 -8.73
C THR A 28 -2.37 -9.26 -7.99
N ASP A 29 -1.67 -9.26 -6.86
CA ASP A 29 -1.48 -10.48 -6.06
C ASP A 29 -2.80 -10.93 -5.41
N MET A 30 -3.64 -10.00 -4.97
CA MET A 30 -4.95 -10.31 -4.34
C MET A 30 -5.89 -11.11 -5.26
N VAL A 31 -5.79 -10.90 -6.57
CA VAL A 31 -6.67 -11.52 -7.56
C VAL A 31 -5.97 -12.58 -8.41
N ARG A 32 -4.71 -12.90 -8.13
CA ARG A 32 -3.90 -13.84 -8.95
C ARG A 32 -4.53 -15.22 -9.08
N ASN A 33 -5.16 -15.70 -8.00
CA ASN A 33 -5.79 -17.02 -7.94
C ASN A 33 -7.25 -17.02 -8.39
N ILE A 34 -7.78 -15.87 -8.83
CA ILE A 34 -9.14 -15.73 -9.32
C ILE A 34 -9.12 -15.80 -10.85
N GLU A 35 -10.00 -16.61 -11.43
CA GLU A 35 -10.16 -16.69 -12.88
C GLU A 35 -10.49 -15.30 -13.46
N ASN A 36 -9.71 -14.85 -14.45
CA ASN A 36 -9.79 -13.50 -15.01
C ASN A 36 -9.67 -12.37 -13.96
N GLY A 37 -8.93 -12.61 -12.86
CA GLY A 37 -8.84 -11.70 -11.73
C GLY A 37 -8.34 -10.29 -12.06
N LEU A 38 -7.43 -10.12 -13.02
CA LEU A 38 -6.96 -8.79 -13.45
C LEU A 38 -8.09 -7.89 -13.94
N ALA A 39 -9.10 -8.46 -14.60
CA ALA A 39 -10.28 -7.72 -15.05
C ALA A 39 -11.13 -7.23 -13.87
N LEU A 40 -10.99 -7.77 -12.67
CA LEU A 40 -11.66 -7.25 -11.47
C LEU A 40 -11.13 -5.87 -11.07
N ILE A 41 -9.83 -5.62 -11.25
CA ILE A 41 -9.23 -4.31 -10.96
C ILE A 41 -9.82 -3.25 -11.91
N GLU A 42 -9.93 -3.58 -13.19
CA GLU A 42 -10.54 -2.69 -14.19
C GLU A 42 -12.04 -2.48 -13.93
N LYS A 43 -12.78 -3.55 -13.61
CA LYS A 43 -14.21 -3.45 -13.25
C LYS A 43 -14.42 -2.59 -12.00
N TRP A 44 -13.56 -2.73 -11.01
CA TRP A 44 -13.59 -1.91 -9.80
C TRP A 44 -13.36 -0.43 -10.13
N LEU A 45 -12.38 -0.12 -10.99
CA LEU A 45 -12.09 1.25 -11.41
C LEU A 45 -13.15 1.87 -12.35
N ARG A 46 -14.11 1.07 -12.86
CA ARG A 46 -15.29 1.58 -13.59
C ARG A 46 -16.43 2.04 -12.68
N ASN A 47 -16.44 1.60 -11.43
CA ASN A 47 -17.51 1.91 -10.50
C ASN A 47 -17.42 3.37 -10.03
N LYS A 48 -18.55 4.09 -10.09
CA LYS A 48 -18.63 5.49 -9.69
C LYS A 48 -18.25 5.71 -8.22
N ASN A 49 -18.70 4.83 -7.32
CA ASN A 49 -18.37 4.90 -5.90
C ASN A 49 -16.87 4.71 -5.67
N THR A 50 -16.24 3.81 -6.44
CA THR A 50 -14.78 3.63 -6.40
C THR A 50 -14.05 4.88 -6.85
N ILE A 51 -14.45 5.48 -7.99
CA ILE A 51 -13.83 6.71 -8.49
C ILE A 51 -13.98 7.86 -7.48
N GLU A 52 -15.16 8.00 -6.88
CA GLU A 52 -15.41 8.99 -5.83
C GLU A 52 -14.54 8.75 -4.59
N PHE A 53 -14.48 7.51 -4.11
CA PHE A 53 -13.62 7.13 -2.99
C PHE A 53 -12.14 7.44 -3.26
N LEU A 54 -11.63 7.05 -4.44
CA LEU A 54 -10.25 7.34 -4.84
C LEU A 54 -10.00 8.85 -4.90
N GLY A 55 -10.91 9.61 -5.52
CA GLY A 55 -10.78 11.06 -5.62
C GLY A 55 -10.76 11.76 -4.26
N ILE A 56 -11.62 11.36 -3.32
CA ILE A 56 -11.62 11.90 -1.95
C ILE A 56 -10.31 11.58 -1.25
N TRP A 57 -9.83 10.34 -1.35
CA TRP A 57 -8.55 9.96 -0.75
C TRP A 57 -7.40 10.80 -1.33
N GLU A 58 -7.35 11.00 -2.65
CA GLU A 58 -6.34 11.84 -3.28
C GLU A 58 -6.45 13.30 -2.84
N GLN A 59 -7.65 13.89 -2.78
CA GLN A 59 -7.83 15.26 -2.30
C GLN A 59 -7.34 15.47 -0.85
N MET A 60 -7.42 14.44 0.00
CA MET A 60 -6.96 14.50 1.38
C MET A 60 -5.44 14.38 1.52
N TYR A 61 -4.78 13.61 0.66
CA TYR A 61 -3.39 13.18 0.87
C TYR A 61 -2.43 13.55 -0.26
N ASN A 62 -2.92 14.09 -1.38
CA ASN A 62 -2.13 14.43 -2.56
C ASN A 62 -2.31 15.91 -2.95
N PRO A 63 -1.38 16.78 -2.55
CA PRO A 63 -1.42 18.20 -2.89
C PRO A 63 -1.37 18.49 -4.41
N ASP A 64 -0.78 17.58 -5.19
CA ASP A 64 -0.59 17.75 -6.65
C ASP A 64 -1.73 17.10 -7.46
N PHE A 65 -2.82 16.69 -6.81
CA PHE A 65 -3.96 16.02 -7.43
C PHE A 65 -4.70 16.95 -8.40
N ASN A 66 -4.88 16.49 -9.64
CA ASN A 66 -5.59 17.23 -10.68
C ASN A 66 -7.12 17.08 -10.50
N SER A 67 -7.66 17.86 -9.56
CA SER A 67 -9.09 17.89 -9.22
C SER A 67 -10.00 18.21 -10.42
N PRO A 68 -9.67 19.15 -11.33
CA PRO A 68 -10.50 19.41 -12.52
C PRO A 68 -10.66 18.18 -13.43
N GLU A 69 -9.58 17.47 -13.73
CA GLU A 69 -9.66 16.26 -14.57
C GLU A 69 -10.40 15.13 -13.85
N PHE A 70 -10.21 14.99 -12.54
CA PHE A 70 -10.97 14.06 -11.71
C PHE A 70 -12.49 14.30 -11.82
N GLU A 71 -12.95 15.54 -11.74
CA GLU A 71 -14.38 15.85 -11.87
C GLU A 71 -14.96 15.40 -13.23
N GLY A 72 -14.19 15.57 -14.31
CA GLY A 72 -14.54 15.03 -15.63
C GLY A 72 -14.69 13.51 -15.63
N ILE A 73 -13.70 12.79 -15.09
CA ILE A 73 -13.71 11.33 -14.97
C ILE A 73 -14.89 10.86 -14.11
N LYS A 74 -15.15 11.50 -12.97
CA LYS A 74 -16.24 11.17 -12.05
C LYS A 74 -17.62 11.30 -12.71
N ASN A 75 -17.78 12.29 -13.60
CA ASN A 75 -19.02 12.48 -14.34
C ASN A 75 -19.28 11.39 -15.40
N GLU A 76 -18.22 10.83 -15.99
CA GLU A 76 -18.32 9.72 -16.94
C GLU A 76 -18.40 8.35 -16.26
N ALA A 77 -17.89 8.23 -15.02
CA ALA A 77 -17.85 6.98 -14.28
C ALA A 77 -19.25 6.36 -14.08
N GLY A 78 -19.33 5.04 -14.20
CA GLY A 78 -20.58 4.27 -14.12
C GLY A 78 -21.36 4.16 -15.43
N LEU A 79 -21.00 4.92 -16.49
CA LEU A 79 -21.58 4.70 -17.82
C LEU A 79 -21.10 3.36 -18.41
N ASN A 80 -21.96 2.69 -19.16
CA ASN A 80 -21.59 1.39 -19.78
C ASN A 80 -20.36 1.50 -20.69
N ARG A 81 -20.22 2.62 -21.41
CA ARG A 81 -19.09 2.92 -22.30
C ARG A 81 -17.82 3.40 -21.57
N PHE A 82 -17.91 3.69 -20.27
CA PHE A 82 -16.78 4.19 -19.51
C PHE A 82 -15.72 3.10 -19.35
N VAL A 83 -14.48 3.43 -19.71
CA VAL A 83 -13.32 2.57 -19.56
C VAL A 83 -12.18 3.43 -19.06
N LEU A 84 -11.55 2.99 -17.97
CA LEU A 84 -10.41 3.66 -17.39
C LEU A 84 -9.44 2.61 -16.86
N SER A 85 -8.19 2.66 -17.33
CA SER A 85 -7.11 1.87 -16.76
C SER A 85 -6.44 2.61 -15.61
N VAL A 86 -5.78 1.86 -14.73
CA VAL A 86 -4.98 2.45 -13.62
C VAL A 86 -3.94 3.43 -14.17
N LYS A 87 -3.28 3.08 -15.27
CA LYS A 87 -2.29 3.96 -15.91
C LYS A 87 -2.91 5.28 -16.35
N GLN A 88 -4.06 5.23 -17.02
CA GLN A 88 -4.78 6.45 -17.43
C GLN A 88 -5.25 7.27 -16.23
N TRP A 89 -5.74 6.64 -15.16
CA TRP A 89 -6.10 7.33 -13.92
C TRP A 89 -4.91 8.10 -13.36
N THR A 90 -3.77 7.44 -13.18
CA THR A 90 -2.54 8.05 -12.67
C THR A 90 -2.04 9.19 -13.55
N GLU A 91 -1.99 9.00 -14.87
CA GLU A 91 -1.48 10.01 -15.81
C GLU A 91 -2.40 11.24 -15.90
N LYS A 92 -3.72 11.04 -15.87
CA LYS A 92 -4.70 12.13 -15.97
C LYS A 92 -4.81 12.95 -14.68
N THR A 93 -4.79 12.26 -13.54
CA THR A 93 -5.14 12.87 -12.25
C THR A 93 -3.94 13.19 -11.36
N ASN A 94 -2.72 12.78 -11.75
CA ASN A 94 -1.53 12.76 -10.88
C ASN A 94 -1.74 11.95 -9.59
N SER A 95 -2.58 10.90 -9.64
CA SER A 95 -2.89 10.09 -8.45
C SER A 95 -1.63 9.46 -7.86
N ILE A 96 -1.49 9.48 -6.55
CA ILE A 96 -0.40 8.76 -5.85
C ILE A 96 -0.88 7.46 -5.20
N GLY A 97 -2.18 7.34 -4.92
CA GLY A 97 -2.78 6.25 -4.17
C GLY A 97 -2.84 4.91 -4.91
N VAL A 98 -2.75 4.92 -6.25
CA VAL A 98 -2.62 3.70 -7.07
C VAL A 98 -1.47 3.87 -8.05
N ILE A 99 -0.66 2.82 -8.19
CA ILE A 99 0.56 2.81 -8.98
C ILE A 99 0.60 1.56 -9.86
N ALA A 100 0.80 1.75 -11.16
CA ALA A 100 1.10 0.68 -12.10
C ALA A 100 2.62 0.58 -12.29
N LYS A 101 3.20 -0.61 -12.04
CA LYS A 101 4.62 -0.90 -12.30
C LYS A 101 4.76 -1.91 -13.43
N ALA A 102 5.72 -1.68 -14.33
CA ALA A 102 6.09 -2.64 -15.37
C ALA A 102 7.25 -3.56 -14.90
N GLY A 103 7.40 -4.73 -15.53
CA GLY A 103 8.54 -5.64 -15.35
C GLY A 103 8.26 -6.86 -14.45
N ARG A 104 9.33 -7.56 -14.05
CA ARG A 104 9.28 -8.86 -13.33
C ARG A 104 8.57 -8.79 -11.96
N TYR A 105 8.56 -7.62 -11.33
CA TYR A 105 7.81 -7.32 -10.10
C TYR A 105 6.70 -6.28 -10.35
N GLY A 106 6.27 -6.19 -11.60
CA GLY A 106 5.20 -5.31 -12.04
C GLY A 106 3.84 -5.73 -11.52
N GLY A 107 2.83 -4.92 -11.83
CA GLY A 107 1.46 -5.08 -11.35
C GLY A 107 0.90 -3.76 -10.85
N THR A 108 -0.33 -3.83 -10.37
CA THR A 108 -1.03 -2.71 -9.76
C THR A 108 -0.86 -2.78 -8.25
N TYR A 109 -0.37 -1.68 -7.67
CA TYR A 109 -0.22 -1.50 -6.24
C TYR A 109 -1.09 -0.34 -5.80
N ALA A 110 -1.67 -0.41 -4.61
CA ALA A 110 -2.39 0.71 -4.03
C ALA A 110 -1.98 0.95 -2.58
N HIS A 111 -2.12 2.20 -2.13
CA HIS A 111 -1.97 2.57 -0.73
C HIS A 111 -2.83 1.65 0.16
N LYS A 112 -2.36 1.31 1.36
CA LYS A 112 -3.02 0.35 2.27
C LYS A 112 -4.53 0.59 2.42
N ASP A 113 -4.98 1.84 2.57
CA ASP A 113 -6.40 2.18 2.73
C ASP A 113 -7.21 1.81 1.48
N ILE A 114 -6.69 2.16 0.31
CA ILE A 114 -7.27 1.87 -1.00
C ILE A 114 -7.26 0.37 -1.27
N ALA A 115 -6.18 -0.31 -0.88
CA ALA A 115 -6.05 -1.76 -0.96
C ALA A 115 -7.07 -2.49 -0.08
N PHE A 116 -7.38 -1.98 1.13
CA PHE A 116 -8.46 -2.51 1.97
C PHE A 116 -9.83 -2.28 1.34
N GLU A 117 -10.03 -1.17 0.64
CA GLU A 117 -11.28 -0.93 -0.07
C GLU A 117 -11.44 -1.91 -1.25
N PHE A 118 -10.39 -2.11 -2.05
CA PHE A 118 -10.42 -3.14 -3.09
C PHE A 118 -10.63 -4.55 -2.53
N ALA A 119 -10.04 -4.88 -1.38
CA ALA A 119 -10.29 -6.15 -0.71
C ALA A 119 -11.78 -6.32 -0.35
N SER A 120 -12.47 -5.25 0.03
CA SER A 120 -13.93 -5.24 0.26
C SER A 120 -14.71 -5.57 -1.00
N TRP A 121 -14.25 -5.05 -2.15
CA TRP A 121 -14.81 -5.34 -3.46
C TRP A 121 -14.64 -6.80 -3.88
N ILE A 122 -13.52 -7.43 -3.51
CA ILE A 122 -13.30 -8.87 -3.71
C ILE A 122 -14.27 -9.67 -2.84
N SER A 123 -14.21 -9.50 -1.52
CA SER A 123 -15.20 -10.03 -0.56
C SER A 123 -14.98 -9.51 0.86
N PRO A 124 -16.02 -9.47 1.71
CA PRO A 124 -15.87 -9.15 3.13
C PRO A 124 -14.88 -10.08 3.86
N GLN A 125 -14.90 -11.38 3.54
CA GLN A 125 -13.98 -12.37 4.13
C GLN A 125 -12.52 -12.04 3.80
N PHE A 126 -12.22 -11.77 2.52
CA PHE A 126 -10.87 -11.43 2.09
C PHE A 126 -10.37 -10.14 2.76
N LYS A 127 -11.23 -9.13 2.89
CA LYS A 127 -10.91 -7.90 3.63
C LYS A 127 -10.49 -8.19 5.07
N LEU A 128 -11.26 -9.00 5.81
CA LEU A 128 -10.96 -9.31 7.20
C LEU A 128 -9.63 -10.05 7.36
N TYR A 129 -9.35 -11.02 6.48
CA TYR A 129 -8.05 -11.71 6.50
C TYR A 129 -6.90 -10.77 6.15
N LEU A 130 -7.07 -9.88 5.17
CA LEU A 130 -6.06 -8.89 4.81
C LEU A 130 -5.76 -7.94 5.98
N ILE A 131 -6.79 -7.45 6.67
CA ILE A 131 -6.64 -6.61 7.86
C ILE A 131 -5.84 -7.35 8.94
N LYS A 132 -6.23 -8.59 9.25
CA LYS A 132 -5.57 -9.41 10.27
C LYS A 132 -4.09 -9.62 9.96
N GLU A 133 -3.76 -10.01 8.72
CA GLU A 133 -2.37 -10.26 8.33
C GLU A 133 -1.55 -8.98 8.25
N PHE A 134 -2.15 -7.87 7.81
CA PHE A 134 -1.47 -6.58 7.82
C PHE A 134 -1.16 -6.11 9.24
N GLN A 135 -2.10 -6.26 10.18
CA GLN A 135 -1.86 -5.97 11.60
C GLN A 135 -0.75 -6.86 12.18
N ARG A 136 -0.76 -8.17 11.90
CA ARG A 136 0.31 -9.09 12.31
C ARG A 136 1.67 -8.62 11.81
N LEU A 137 1.77 -8.23 10.54
CA LEU A 137 3.00 -7.70 9.96
C LEU A 137 3.47 -6.44 10.70
N LYS A 138 2.55 -5.51 11.03
CA LYS A 138 2.88 -4.29 11.77
C LYS A 138 3.34 -4.54 13.19
N ASP A 139 2.74 -5.50 13.88
CA ASP A 139 3.16 -5.88 15.23
C ASP A 139 4.56 -6.50 15.23
N GLU A 140 4.90 -7.29 14.20
CA GLU A 140 6.23 -7.84 14.01
C GLU A 140 7.27 -6.74 13.72
N GLU A 141 6.94 -5.78 12.87
CA GLU A 141 7.78 -4.62 12.58
C GLU A 141 8.05 -3.79 13.84
N LEU A 142 7.00 -3.54 14.65
CA LEU A 142 7.12 -2.77 15.89
C LEU A 142 7.98 -3.49 16.93
N LYS A 143 7.81 -4.82 17.09
CA LYS A 143 8.64 -5.63 17.98
C LYS A 143 10.11 -5.60 17.57
N GLN A 144 10.38 -5.73 16.27
CA GLN A 144 11.74 -5.69 15.75
C GLN A 144 12.37 -4.30 15.97
N LEU A 145 11.63 -3.22 15.71
CA LEU A 145 12.08 -1.86 15.97
C LEU A 145 12.40 -1.64 17.45
N GLY A 146 11.52 -2.10 18.35
CA GLY A 146 11.75 -2.02 19.80
C GLY A 146 12.98 -2.81 20.24
N TRP A 147 13.22 -3.98 19.64
CA TRP A 147 14.40 -4.80 19.90
C TRP A 147 15.70 -4.10 19.44
N ASP A 148 15.69 -3.52 18.24
CA ASP A 148 16.85 -2.78 17.70
C ASP A 148 17.14 -1.51 18.51
N ILE A 149 16.11 -0.77 18.95
CA ILE A 149 16.27 0.39 19.85
C ILE A 149 16.95 -0.03 21.15
N ARG A 150 16.45 -1.09 21.81
CA ARG A 150 17.05 -1.61 23.06
C ARG A 150 18.51 -1.99 22.85
N ARG A 151 18.83 -2.69 21.76
CA ARG A 151 20.21 -3.11 21.44
C ARG A 151 21.13 -1.92 21.18
N ASN A 152 20.66 -0.90 20.48
CA ASN A 152 21.44 0.31 20.21
C ASN A 152 21.67 1.13 21.48
N LEU A 153 20.65 1.30 22.33
CA LEU A 153 20.78 1.97 23.63
C LEU A 153 21.80 1.26 24.53
N THR A 154 21.74 -0.08 24.63
CA THR A 154 22.73 -0.86 25.40
C THR A 154 24.14 -0.66 24.88
N LYS A 155 24.35 -0.64 23.55
CA LYS A 155 25.67 -0.39 22.96
C LYS A 155 26.19 1.02 23.24
N ILE A 156 25.33 2.03 23.16
CA ILE A 156 25.69 3.43 23.46
C ILE A 156 26.09 3.54 24.93
N ASN A 157 25.28 3.01 25.85
CA ASN A 157 25.59 3.02 27.29
C ASN A 157 26.91 2.30 27.59
N TYR A 158 27.13 1.12 26.99
CA TYR A 158 28.38 0.40 27.18
C TYR A 158 29.61 1.21 26.74
N ARG A 159 29.53 1.90 25.59
CA ARG A 159 30.62 2.78 25.12
C ARG A 159 30.84 3.96 26.07
N ILE A 160 29.77 4.66 26.48
CA ILE A 160 29.84 5.76 27.44
C ILE A 160 30.53 5.31 28.73
N HIS A 161 30.10 4.18 29.30
CA HIS A 161 30.70 3.65 30.54
C HIS A 161 32.18 3.26 30.35
N THR A 162 32.51 2.63 29.22
CA THR A 162 33.89 2.22 28.92
C THR A 162 34.80 3.43 28.70
N ASP A 163 34.33 4.43 27.97
CA ASP A 163 35.08 5.64 27.68
C ASP A 163 35.26 6.49 28.96
N ALA A 164 34.24 6.58 29.82
CA ALA A 164 34.33 7.23 31.13
C ALA A 164 35.31 6.52 32.09
N MET A 165 35.34 5.19 32.11
CA MET A 165 36.35 4.43 32.86
C MET A 165 37.75 4.66 32.31
N ARG A 166 37.91 4.79 30.99
CA ARG A 166 39.20 5.04 30.34
C ARG A 166 39.73 6.44 30.66
N GLU A 167 38.85 7.43 30.80
CA GLU A 167 39.22 8.80 31.22
C GLU A 167 39.58 8.92 32.71
N HIS A 168 38.99 8.08 33.58
CA HIS A 168 39.23 8.13 35.04
C HIS A 168 40.38 7.25 35.55
N LEU A 169 40.99 6.42 34.69
CA LEU A 169 42.11 5.53 35.03
C LEU A 169 43.48 6.11 34.62
N ILE A 170 43.58 7.42 34.44
CA ILE A 170 44.84 8.17 34.23
C ILE A 170 45.04 9.14 35.38
#